data_AF-A0A928VNW3-F1
#
_entry.id   AF-A0A928VNW3-F1
#
_cell.length_a   1.000
_cell.length_b   1.000
_cell.length_c   1.000
_cell.angle_alpha   90.00
_cell.angle_beta   90.00
_cell.angle_gamma   90.00
#
_symmetry.space_group_name_H-M   'P 1'
#
loop_
_entity.id
_entity.type
_entity.pdbx_description
1 polymer ?
#
loop_
_entity_poly.entity_id
_entity_poly.type
_entity_poly.pdbx_seq_one_letter_code
_entity_poly.pdbx_strand_id
1 'polypeptide(L)' 'MRRRSSRRLVIFWTIVAVAVALWILRGFGLLTIVPGFMIMGLWLLAWILALVNGIIETR' A
#
# COMPACT_ATOMS: atom_id res chain seq x y z
N MET A 1 -6.08 14.70 28.08
CA MET A 1 -5.55 13.44 27.49
C MET A 1 -6.39 13.02 26.27
N ARG A 2 -6.03 13.42 25.03
CA ARG A 2 -6.83 13.10 23.81
C ARG A 2 -5.99 12.62 22.60
N ARG A 3 -4.78 12.10 22.82
CA ARG A 3 -3.87 11.65 21.72
C ARG A 3 -3.86 10.15 21.43
N ARG A 4 -4.50 9.32 22.27
CA ARG A 4 -4.44 7.85 22.13
C ARG A 4 -5.42 7.30 21.07
N SER A 5 -6.56 7.96 20.88
CA SER A 5 -7.62 7.52 19.97
C SER A 5 -7.22 7.70 18.51
N SER A 6 -6.65 8.85 18.15
CA SER A 6 -6.19 9.16 16.79
C SER A 6 -5.08 8.22 16.32
N ARG A 7 -4.16 7.79 17.20
CA ARG A 7 -3.13 6.81 16.84
C ARG A 7 -3.71 5.43 16.51
N ARG A 8 -4.66 4.95 17.31
CA ARG A 8 -5.36 3.67 17.03
C ARG A 8 -6.17 3.74 15.75
N LEU A 9 -6.81 4.89 15.49
CA LEU A 9 -7.58 5.13 14.28
C LEU A 9 -6.69 5.09 13.03
N VAL A 10 -5.54 5.77 13.07
CA VAL A 10 -4.56 5.76 11.97
C VAL A 10 -4.04 4.34 11.72
N ILE A 11 -3.64 3.62 12.77
CA ILE A 11 -3.15 2.24 12.63
C ILE A 11 -4.24 1.31 12.05
N PHE A 12 -5.49 1.48 12.49
CA PHE A 12 -6.62 0.72 11.95
C PHE A 12 -6.79 0.96 10.45
N TRP A 13 -6.82 2.22 10.02
CA TRP A 13 -6.94 2.57 8.60
C TRP A 13 -5.72 2.11 7.78
N THR A 14 -4.51 2.14 8.35
CA THR A 14 -3.32 1.59 7.70
C THR A 14 -3.44 0.08 7.48
N ILE A 15 -3.87 -0.67 8.50
CA ILE A 15 -4.04 -2.12 8.39
C ILE A 15 -5.14 -2.46 7.37
N VAL A 16 -6.24 -1.70 7.36
CA VAL A 16 -7.32 -1.86 6.38
C VAL A 16 -6.81 -1.57 4.96
N ALA A 17 -6.07 -0.49 4.76
CA ALA A 17 -5.50 -0.15 3.45
C ALA A 17 -4.52 -1.23 2.95
N VAL A 18 -3.67 -1.75 3.84
CA VAL A 18 -2.74 -2.85 3.51
C VAL A 18 -3.50 -4.14 3.21
N ALA A 19 -4.51 -4.48 4.02
CA ALA A 19 -5.34 -5.67 3.79
C ALA A 19 -6.07 -5.60 2.45
N VAL A 20 -6.65 -4.44 2.11
CA VAL A 20 -7.31 -4.20 0.82
C VAL A 20 -6.31 -4.28 -0.33
N ALA A 21 -5.11 -3.68 -0.19
CA ALA A 21 -4.06 -3.76 -1.20
C ALA A 21 -3.62 -5.22 -1.44
N LEU A 22 -3.44 -6.01 -0.38
CA LEU A 22 -3.11 -7.42 -0.47
C LEU A 22 -4.25 -8.25 -1.06
N TRP A 23 -5.50 -7.90 -0.76
CA TRP A 23 -6.68 -8.57 -1.33
C TRP A 23 -6.81 -8.30 -2.82
N ILE A 24 -6.63 -7.06 -3.24
CA ILE A 24 -6.59 -6.66 -4.66
C ILE A 24 -5.43 -7.41 -5.34
N LEU A 25 -4.23 -7.39 -4.74
CA LEU A 25 -3.05 -8.09 -5.26
C LEU A 25 -3.29 -9.61 -5.41
N ARG A 26 -3.99 -10.22 -4.46
CA ARG A 26 -4.36 -11.64 -4.50
C ARG A 26 -5.44 -11.92 -5.55
N GLY A 27 -6.43 -11.03 -5.68
CA GLY A 27 -7.46 -11.11 -6.72
C GLY A 27 -6.88 -11.01 -8.12
N PHE A 28 -5.92 -10.11 -8.33
CA PHE A 28 -5.17 -10.02 -9.58
C PHE A 28 -4.27 -11.23 -9.83
N GLY A 29 -3.62 -11.76 -8.79
CA GLY A 29 -2.82 -12.99 -8.87
C GLY A 29 -3.62 -14.24 -9.23
N LEU A 30 -4.90 -14.30 -8.87
CA LEU A 30 -5.80 -15.38 -9.29
C LEU A 30 -6.26 -15.24 -10.76
N LEU A 31 -6.30 -14.01 -11.28
CA LEU A 31 -6.70 -13.73 -12.65
C LEU A 31 -5.56 -13.87 -13.66
N THR A 32 -4.30 -13.83 -13.20
CA THR A 32 -3.13 -13.88 -14.09
C THR A 32 -2.24 -15.08 -13.76
N ILE A 33 -2.37 -16.16 -14.54
CA ILE A 33 -1.40 -17.27 -14.62
C ILE A 33 -0.11 -16.72 -15.29
N VAL A 34 0.69 -15.91 -14.56
CA VAL A 34 2.02 -15.30 -14.91
C VAL A 34 2.13 -14.65 -16.32
N PRO A 35 2.35 -13.33 -16.53
CA PRO A 35 3.47 -12.51 -16.02
C PRO A 35 3.04 -11.10 -15.53
N GLY A 36 1.73 -10.83 -15.49
CA GLY A 36 1.19 -9.53 -15.07
C GLY A 36 1.55 -9.15 -13.63
N PHE A 37 1.79 -10.15 -12.78
CA PHE A 37 2.22 -9.96 -11.39
C PHE A 37 3.55 -9.19 -11.27
N MET A 38 4.53 -9.45 -12.15
CA MET A 38 5.81 -8.74 -12.13
C MET A 38 5.64 -7.28 -12.54
N ILE A 39 4.89 -7.02 -13.60
CA ILE A 39 4.65 -5.66 -14.11
C ILE A 39 3.88 -4.84 -13.06
N MET A 40 2.90 -5.46 -12.39
CA MET A 40 2.08 -4.81 -11.37
C MET A 40 2.84 -4.59 -10.06
N GLY A 41 3.72 -5.53 -9.68
CA GLY A 41 4.67 -5.34 -8.57
C GLY A 41 5.65 -4.20 -8.82
N LEU A 42 6.18 -4.09 -10.04
CA LEU A 42 7.04 -2.97 -10.45
C LEU A 42 6.29 -1.63 -10.43
N TRP A 43 5.02 -1.62 -10.84
CA TRP A 43 4.16 -0.44 -10.78
C TRP A 43 3.87 0.01 -9.35
N LEU A 44 3.59 -0.94 -8.46
CA LEU A 44 3.35 -0.67 -7.04
C LEU A 44 4.62 -0.15 -6.34
N LEU A 45 5.78 -0.74 -6.68
CA LEU A 45 7.08 -0.30 -6.18
C LEU A 45 7.41 1.13 -6.64
N ALA A 46 7.12 1.46 -7.90
CA ALA A 46 7.29 2.81 -8.43
C ALA A 46 6.42 3.84 -7.69
N TRP A 47 5.18 3.49 -7.36
CA TRP A 47 4.29 4.33 -6.55
C TRP A 47 4.81 4.56 -5.13
N ILE A 48 5.31 3.51 -4.49
CA ILE A 48 5.89 3.62 -3.14
C ILE A 48 7.15 4.49 -3.16
N LEU A 49 8.03 4.30 -4.14
CA LEU A 49 9.22 5.13 -4.33
C LEU A 49 8.84 6.59 -4.59
N ALA A 50 7.85 6.87 -5.43
CA ALA A 50 7.39 8.23 -5.68
C ALA A 50 6.83 8.90 -4.41
N LEU A 51 6.07 8.17 -3.59
CA LEU A 51 5.56 8.65 -2.31
C LEU A 51 6.69 8.92 -1.31
N VAL A 52 7.63 7.98 -1.16
CA VAL A 52 8.76 8.13 -0.24
C VAL A 52 9.66 9.28 -0.70
N ASN A 53 9.95 9.37 -1.99
CA ASN A 53 10.78 10.44 -2.53
C ASN A 53 10.08 11.80 -2.38
N GLY A 54 8.77 11.87 -2.63
CA GLY A 54 7.97 13.08 -2.38
C GLY A 54 8.00 13.50 -0.91
N ILE A 55 7.97 12.55 0.04
CA ILE A 55 8.07 12.85 1.47
C ILE A 55 9.48 13.33 1.85
N ILE A 56 10.53 12.76 1.25
CA ILE A 56 11.93 13.17 1.48
C ILE A 56 12.17 14.58 0.92
N GLU A 57 11.72 14.87 -0.30
CA GLU A 57 11.86 16.18 -0.94
C GLU A 57 11.09 17.29 -0.20
N THR A 58 10.02 16.93 0.50
CA THR A 58 9.24 17.88 1.32
C THR A 58 9.83 18.17 2.72
N ARG A 59 10.99 17.59 3.06
CA ARG A 59 11.76 17.90 4.28
C ARG A 59 12.95 18.81 3.99
#